data_AF-A0A526YF49-F1
#
_entry.id   AF-A0A526YF49-F1
#
_cell.length_a   1.000
_cell.length_b   1.000
_cell.length_c   1.000
_cell.angle_alpha   90.00
_cell.angle_beta   90.00
_cell.angle_gamma   90.00
#
_symmetry.space_group_name_H-M   'P 1'
#
loop_
_entity.id
_entity.type
_entity.pdbx_description
1 polymer ?
#
loop_
_entity_poly.entity_id
_entity_poly.type
_entity_poly.pdbx_seq_one_letter_code
_entity_poly.pdbx_strand_id
1 'polypeptide(L)'
;TQPVFRENHSETDMMRFLRRLADKDLALDRAMIPLGSCTMKLNAAAEMMPISWPDIANLHPFAPASHSAGYRAMIDELEAWLAEITGFD
;
A
#
# COMPACT_ATOMS: atom_id res chain seq x y z
N THR A 1 -30.79 10.44 -0.70
CA THR A 1 -29.74 9.93 -1.62
C THR A 1 -28.68 11.00 -1.77
N GLN A 2 -27.40 10.69 -1.56
CA GLN A 2 -26.33 11.70 -1.63
C GLN A 2 -25.90 11.96 -3.08
N PRO A 3 -25.73 13.24 -3.50
CA PRO A 3 -25.36 13.58 -4.89
C PRO A 3 -24.03 12.96 -5.36
N VAL A 4 -23.04 12.83 -4.47
CA VAL A 4 -21.69 12.35 -4.80
C VAL A 4 -21.66 10.99 -5.52
N PHE A 5 -22.62 10.10 -5.24
CA PHE A 5 -22.71 8.78 -5.89
C PHE A 5 -23.32 8.83 -7.30
N ARG A 6 -23.73 10.00 -7.77
CA ARG A 6 -24.42 10.21 -9.06
C ARG A 6 -23.71 11.18 -10.00
N GLU A 7 -22.67 11.89 -9.55
CA GLU A 7 -22.04 12.98 -10.31
C GLU A 7 -20.82 12.56 -11.14
N ASN A 8 -20.10 11.51 -10.74
CA ASN A 8 -18.80 11.15 -11.33
C ASN A 8 -18.85 9.75 -11.96
N HIS A 9 -19.60 9.58 -13.06
CA HIS A 9 -19.80 8.26 -13.70
C HIS A 9 -18.82 7.97 -14.83
N SER A 10 -18.27 9.00 -15.47
CA SER A 10 -17.23 8.82 -16.47
C SER A 10 -15.85 8.69 -15.80
N GLU A 11 -14.95 7.94 -16.42
CA GLU A 11 -13.57 7.82 -15.95
C GLU A 11 -12.89 9.19 -15.84
N THR A 12 -13.13 10.08 -16.81
CA THR A 12 -12.58 11.44 -16.80
C THR A 12 -13.11 12.28 -15.63
N ASP A 13 -14.41 12.20 -15.34
CA ASP A 13 -15.00 12.93 -14.21
C ASP A 13 -14.48 12.39 -12.88
N MET A 14 -14.37 11.06 -12.75
CA MET A 14 -13.78 10.42 -11.59
C MET A 14 -12.31 10.82 -11.38
N MET A 15 -11.48 10.79 -12.42
CA MET A 15 -10.09 11.23 -12.34
C MET A 15 -9.97 12.69 -11.85
N ARG A 16 -10.79 13.60 -12.42
CA ARG A 16 -10.81 15.01 -11.99
C ARG A 16 -11.28 15.15 -10.55
N PHE A 17 -12.28 14.37 -10.14
CA PHE A 17 -12.80 14.38 -8.78
C PHE A 17 -11.74 13.93 -7.77
N LEU A 18 -11.08 12.78 -8.00
CA LEU A 18 -10.00 12.27 -7.15
C LEU A 18 -8.84 13.27 -7.06
N ARG A 19 -8.43 13.85 -8.19
CA ARG A 19 -7.37 14.86 -8.22
C ARG A 19 -7.72 16.11 -7.40
N ARG A 20 -8.95 16.63 -7.54
CA ARG A 20 -9.43 17.78 -6.75
C ARG A 20 -9.43 17.51 -5.25
N LEU A 21 -9.66 16.28 -4.82
CA LEU A 21 -9.58 15.91 -3.41
C LEU A 21 -8.13 15.82 -2.96
N ALA A 22 -7.29 15.07 -3.69
CA ALA A 22 -5.87 14.94 -3.38
C ALA A 22 -5.14 16.29 -3.30
N ASP A 23 -5.54 17.26 -4.14
CA ASP A 23 -4.93 18.59 -4.13
C ASP A 23 -5.19 19.39 -2.85
N LYS A 24 -6.22 19.05 -2.07
CA LYS A 24 -6.53 19.69 -0.79
C LYS A 24 -5.66 19.16 0.36
N ASP A 25 -4.99 18.04 0.17
CA ASP A 25 -4.22 17.37 1.21
C ASP A 25 -2.72 17.71 1.08
N LEU A 26 -2.05 17.94 2.22
CA LEU A 26 -0.60 18.06 2.27
C LEU A 26 0.00 16.67 2.46
N ALA A 27 0.79 16.20 1.50
CA ALA A 27 1.44 14.90 1.52
C ALA A 27 2.97 15.02 1.34
N LEU A 28 3.67 13.89 1.47
CA LEU A 28 5.14 13.81 1.43
C LEU A 28 5.76 14.17 0.07
N ASP A 29 4.96 14.23 -0.99
CA ASP A 29 5.35 14.72 -2.31
C ASP A 29 5.49 16.25 -2.38
N ARG A 30 4.98 16.98 -1.38
CA ARG A 30 4.96 18.45 -1.34
C ARG A 30 5.89 19.05 -0.30
N ALA A 31 5.98 18.43 0.88
CA ALA A 31 6.77 18.96 1.98
C ALA A 31 7.12 17.86 2.99
N MET A 32 8.11 18.16 3.84
CA MET A 32 8.36 17.39 5.05
C MET A 32 7.17 17.50 6.01
N ILE A 33 6.74 16.38 6.58
CA ILE A 33 5.68 16.29 7.60
C ILE A 33 6.32 15.79 8.91
N PRO A 34 6.84 16.68 9.79
CA PRO A 34 7.64 16.31 10.96
C PRO A 34 6.76 15.94 12.17
N LEU A 35 5.93 14.90 12.03
CA LEU A 35 5.10 14.41 13.12
C LEU A 35 5.93 13.50 14.03
N GLY A 36 6.12 13.94 15.28
CA GLY A 36 6.83 13.18 16.31
C GLY A 36 6.21 11.80 16.53
N SER A 37 7.05 10.77 16.69
CA SER A 37 6.67 9.36 16.84
C SER A 37 6.01 8.70 15.62
N CYS A 38 5.76 9.40 14.51
CA CYS A 38 5.12 8.84 13.32
C CYS A 38 6.08 8.27 12.27
N THR A 39 7.38 8.59 12.36
CA THR A 39 8.42 8.12 11.41
C THR A 39 8.02 8.32 9.94
N MET A 40 7.66 9.55 9.57
CA MET A 40 7.26 9.94 8.20
C MET A 40 8.46 9.93 7.22
N LYS A 41 9.00 8.74 6.95
CA LYS A 41 10.15 8.48 6.06
C LYS A 41 9.69 8.29 4.60
N LEU A 42 10.65 8.03 3.72
CA LEU A 42 10.40 7.68 2.32
C LEU A 42 9.59 6.39 2.23
N ASN A 43 8.54 6.40 1.41
CA ASN A 43 7.89 5.19 0.89
C ASN A 43 8.37 5.03 -0.56
N ALA A 44 9.37 4.19 -0.83
CA ALA A 44 10.02 4.17 -2.13
C ALA A 44 9.12 3.53 -3.20
N ALA A 45 9.15 4.05 -4.43
CA ALA A 45 8.33 3.50 -5.52
C ALA A 45 8.64 2.01 -5.78
N ALA A 46 9.91 1.61 -5.69
CA ALA A 46 10.33 0.21 -5.85
C ALA A 46 9.73 -0.72 -4.77
N GLU A 47 9.54 -0.22 -3.54
CA GLU A 47 8.94 -0.98 -2.43
C GLU A 47 7.41 -1.10 -2.58
N MET A 48 6.77 -0.11 -3.21
CA MET A 48 5.31 -0.07 -3.38
C MET A 48 4.80 -0.87 -4.60
N MET A 49 5.61 -1.00 -5.66
CA MET A 49 5.21 -1.67 -6.91
C MET A 49 4.69 -3.11 -6.70
N PRO A 50 5.35 -3.99 -5.93
CA PRO A 50 4.97 -5.40 -5.82
C PRO A 50 3.60 -5.64 -5.19
N ILE A 51 3.10 -4.70 -4.39
CA ILE A 51 1.81 -4.82 -3.67
C ILE A 51 0.65 -5.00 -4.65
N SER A 52 0.76 -4.45 -5.86
CA SER A 52 -0.28 -4.53 -6.90
C SER A 52 -0.11 -5.71 -7.88
N TRP A 53 0.96 -6.49 -7.76
CA TRP A 53 1.19 -7.63 -8.66
C TRP A 53 0.10 -8.69 -8.44
N PRO A 54 -0.49 -9.27 -9.51
CA PRO A 54 -1.57 -10.24 -9.37
C PRO A 54 -1.24 -11.42 -8.45
N ASP A 55 0.00 -11.92 -8.51
CA ASP A 55 0.46 -13.05 -7.69
C ASP A 55 0.51 -12.73 -6.18
N ILE A 56 0.55 -11.45 -5.83
CA ILE A 56 0.49 -10.93 -4.46
C ILE A 56 -0.94 -10.52 -4.13
N ALA A 57 -1.53 -9.61 -4.90
CA ALA A 57 -2.82 -8.99 -4.58
C ALA A 57 -4.04 -9.92 -4.69
N ASN A 58 -3.99 -10.98 -5.50
CA ASN A 58 -5.16 -11.80 -5.83
C ASN A 58 -5.13 -13.21 -5.22
N LEU A 59 -4.24 -13.49 -4.28
CA LEU A 59 -4.23 -14.77 -3.57
C LEU A 59 -5.27 -14.75 -2.45
N HIS A 60 -6.24 -15.68 -2.50
CA HIS A 60 -7.19 -15.85 -1.41
C HIS A 60 -6.47 -16.34 -0.14
N PRO A 61 -6.74 -15.80 1.06
CA PRO A 61 -6.01 -16.14 2.29
C PRO A 61 -6.12 -17.62 2.68
N PHE A 62 -7.21 -18.30 2.28
CA PHE A 62 -7.41 -19.74 2.50
C PHE A 62 -7.16 -20.59 1.25
N ALA A 63 -6.38 -20.10 0.28
CA ALA A 63 -5.96 -20.91 -0.85
C ALA A 63 -5.15 -22.15 -0.37
N PRO A 64 -5.15 -23.25 -1.14
CA PRO A 64 -4.32 -24.42 -0.82
C PRO A 64 -2.86 -24.04 -0.58
N ALA A 65 -2.21 -24.74 0.34
CA ALA A 65 -0.83 -24.53 0.74
C ALA A 65 0.18 -24.52 -0.42
N SER A 66 -0.11 -25.19 -1.53
CA SER A 66 0.72 -25.22 -2.73
C SER A 66 0.72 -23.89 -3.50
N HIS A 67 -0.31 -23.05 -3.33
CA HIS A 67 -0.45 -21.79 -4.06
C HIS A 67 0.28 -20.61 -3.37
N SER A 68 0.73 -20.79 -2.13
CA SER A 68 1.35 -19.74 -1.30
C SER A 68 2.84 -19.94 -1.06
N ALA A 69 3.52 -20.78 -1.86
CA ALA A 69 4.94 -21.07 -1.68
C ALA A 69 5.81 -19.80 -1.71
N GLY A 70 5.55 -18.87 -2.63
CA GLY A 70 6.27 -17.59 -2.69
C GLY A 70 6.02 -16.70 -1.47
N TYR A 71 4.78 -16.65 -0.98
CA TYR A 71 4.44 -15.93 0.26
C TYR A 71 5.18 -16.48 1.47
N ARG A 72 5.28 -17.81 1.59
CA ARG A 72 6.01 -18.46 2.69
C ARG A 72 7.48 -18.11 2.66
N ALA A 73 8.13 -18.25 1.51
CA ALA A 73 9.53 -17.87 1.36
C ALA A 73 9.77 -16.39 1.75
N MET A 74 8.90 -15.48 1.29
CA MET A 74 8.98 -14.06 1.65
C MET A 74 8.80 -13.82 3.16
N ILE A 75 7.86 -14.52 3.80
CA ILE A 75 7.62 -14.42 5.24
C ILE A 75 8.82 -14.94 6.03
N ASP A 76 9.36 -16.10 5.66
CA ASP A 76 10.51 -16.72 6.32
C ASP A 76 11.76 -15.80 6.23
N GLU A 77 11.99 -15.19 5.07
CA GLU A 77 13.07 -14.20 4.89
C GLU A 77 12.87 -12.95 5.77
N LEU A 78 11.65 -12.41 5.80
CA LEU A 78 11.33 -11.23 6.60
C LEU A 78 11.43 -11.52 8.10
N GLU A 79 10.96 -12.68 8.54
CA GLU A 79 11.06 -13.14 9.94
C GLU A 79 12.52 -13.20 10.38
N ALA A 80 13.39 -13.81 9.57
CA ALA A 80 14.82 -13.87 9.86
C ALA A 80 15.47 -12.46 9.96
N TRP A 81 15.15 -11.55 9.04
CA TRP A 81 15.69 -10.18 9.10
C TRP A 81 15.20 -9.41 10.33
N LEU A 82 13.93 -9.57 10.70
CA LEU A 82 13.37 -8.90 11.88
C LEU A 82 13.93 -9.49 13.17
N ALA A 83 14.10 -10.82 13.24
CA ALA A 83 14.75 -11.50 14.36
C ALA A 83 16.18 -10.98 14.55
N GLU A 84 16.96 -10.83 13.47
CA GLU A 84 18.31 -10.25 13.52
C GLU A 84 18.31 -8.79 14.01
N ILE A 85 17.38 -7.97 13.53
CA ILE A 85 17.27 -6.55 13.91
C ILE A 85 16.89 -6.39 15.40
N THR A 86 16.04 -7.27 15.92
CA THR A 86 15.44 -7.13 17.25
C THR A 86 16.12 -7.97 18.33
N GLY A 87 16.85 -9.01 17.94
CA GLY A 87 17.45 -10.00 18.83
C GLY A 87 16.45 -10.99 19.43
N PHE A 88 15.28 -11.16 18.81
CA PHE A 88 14.30 -12.19 19.17
C PHE A 88 14.57 -13.50 18.42
N ASP A 89 14.03 -14.60 18.97
CA ASP A 89 13.98 -15.93 18.34
C ASP A 89 12.63 -16.17 17.65
#